data_AF-A0A932YHI4-F1
#
_entry.id   AF-A0A932YHI4-F1
#
_cell.length_a   1.000
_cell.length_b   1.000
_cell.length_c   1.000
_cell.angle_alpha   90.00
_cell.angle_beta   90.00
_cell.angle_gamma   90.00
#
_symmetry.space_group_name_H-M   'P 1'
#
loop_
_entity.id
_entity.type
_entity.pdbx_description
1 polymer ?
#
loop_
_entity_poly.entity_id
_entity_poly.type
_entity_poly.pdbx_seq_one_letter_code
_entity_poly.pdbx_strand_id
1 'polypeptide(L)' 'MIKKVKGIYTVLSEKTGRVFGRYKNKKDAEKRLRQIEFFKYAKQKGIKPKGRATR' A
#
# COMPACT_ATOMS: atom_id res chain seq x y z
N MET A 1 -1.09 5.56 -6.02
CA MET A 1 -0.56 5.41 -7.40
C MET A 1 0.69 4.53 -7.48
N ILE A 2 0.98 3.99 -8.67
CA ILE A 2 2.22 3.25 -8.99
C ILE A 2 2.99 4.02 -10.08
N LYS A 3 4.28 4.28 -9.87
CA LYS A 3 5.19 4.86 -10.88
C LYS A 3 6.31 3.89 -11.20
N LYS A 4 6.65 3.71 -12.48
CA LYS A 4 7.82 2.94 -12.89
C LYS A 4 9.03 3.89 -13.04
N VAL A 5 10.07 3.65 -12.26
CA VAL A 5 11.31 4.47 -12.26
C VAL A 5 12.50 3.53 -12.44
N LYS A 6 13.31 3.75 -13.48
CA LYS A 6 14.49 2.91 -13.79
C LYS A 6 14.21 1.40 -13.75
N GLY A 7 13.06 0.98 -14.29
CA GLY A 7 12.65 -0.44 -14.31
C GLY A 7 11.96 -0.96 -13.03
N ILE A 8 11.89 -0.16 -11.96
CA ILE A 8 11.30 -0.55 -10.66
C ILE A 8 9.92 0.11 -10.50
N TYR A 9 8.92 -0.68 -10.09
CA TYR A 9 7.57 -0.21 -9.77
C TYR A 9 7.52 0.33 -8.33
N THR A 10 7.38 1.64 -8.18
CA THR A 10 7.31 2.33 -6.89
C THR A 10 5.87 2.70 -6.58
N VAL A 11 5.37 2.29 -5.42
CA VAL A 11 4.05 2.66 -4.91
C VAL A 11 4.18 3.97 -4.14
N LEU A 12 3.42 4.98 -4.53
CA LEU A 12 3.46 6.32 -3.99
C LEU A 12 2.08 6.76 -3.50
N SER A 13 2.07 7.58 -2.45
CA SER A 13 0.90 8.33 -2.02
C SER A 13 0.57 9.42 -3.04
N GLU A 14 -0.70 9.49 -3.46
CA GLU A 14 -1.17 10.59 -4.31
C GLU A 14 -1.15 11.93 -3.57
N LYS A 15 -1.49 11.94 -2.28
CA LYS A 15 -1.64 13.17 -1.52
C LYS A 15 -0.32 13.73 -0.98
N THR A 16 0.62 12.86 -0.63
CA THR A 16 1.84 13.27 0.09
C THR A 16 3.12 12.96 -0.67
N GLY A 17 3.06 12.24 -1.81
CA GLY A 17 4.25 11.79 -2.53
C GLY A 17 5.10 10.75 -1.78
N ARG A 18 4.69 10.33 -0.58
CA ARG A 18 5.43 9.34 0.22
C ARG A 18 5.53 8.00 -0.49
N VAL A 19 6.70 7.38 -0.41
CA VAL A 19 6.96 6.03 -0.95
C VAL A 19 6.48 4.98 0.05
N PHE A 20 5.58 4.10 -0.40
CA PHE A 20 5.08 2.97 0.40
C PHE A 20 5.79 1.64 0.10
N GLY A 21 6.53 1.58 -1.01
CA GLY A 21 7.31 0.42 -1.38
C GLY A 21 7.85 0.49 -2.81
N ARG A 22 8.90 -0.28 -3.08
CA ARG A 22 9.51 -0.46 -4.40
C ARG A 22 9.49 -1.95 -4.75
N TYR A 23 9.08 -2.28 -5.97
CA TYR A 23 8.82 -3.65 -6.42
C TYR A 23 9.41 -3.87 -7.81
N LYS A 24 9.93 -5.08 -8.05
CA LYS A 24 10.40 -5.47 -9.38
C LYS A 24 9.25 -5.72 -10.35
N ASN A 25 8.12 -6.24 -9.85
CA ASN A 25 6.96 -6.60 -10.65
C ASN A 25 5.80 -5.63 -10.44
N LYS A 26 5.05 -5.38 -11.52
CA LYS A 26 3.80 -4.59 -11.47
C LYS A 26 2.77 -5.23 -10.53
N LYS A 27 2.61 -6.56 -10.59
CA LYS A 27 1.65 -7.32 -9.78
C LYS A 27 1.86 -7.14 -8.28
N ASP A 28 3.11 -7.10 -7.83
CA ASP A 28 3.43 -6.93 -6.41
C ASP A 28 3.15 -5.49 -5.93
N ALA A 29 3.44 -4.50 -6.78
CA ALA A 29 3.07 -3.12 -6.53
C ALA A 29 1.54 -2.93 -6.46
N GLU A 30 0.78 -3.60 -7.33
CA GLU A 30 -0.69 -3.59 -7.31
C GLU A 30 -1.26 -4.23 -6.04
N LYS A 31 -0.73 -5.38 -5.61
CA LYS A 31 -1.11 -6.01 -4.33
C LYS A 31 -0.88 -5.04 -3.17
N ARG A 32 0.26 -4.36 -3.14
CA ARG A 32 0.55 -3.37 -2.10
C ARG A 32 -0.41 -2.19 -2.13
N LEU A 33 -0.73 -1.68 -3.32
CA LEU A 33 -1.68 -0.58 -3.47
C LEU A 33 -3.05 -0.95 -2.89
N ARG A 34 -3.56 -2.16 -3.23
CA ARG A 34 -4.82 -2.68 -2.69
C ARG A 34 -4.81 -2.80 -1.16
N GLN A 35 -3.69 -3.24 -0.56
CA GLN A 35 -3.56 -3.26 0.90
C GLN A 35 -3.69 -1.85 1.49
N ILE A 36 -3.00 -0.87 0.93
CA ILE A 36 -3.03 0.51 1.42
C ILE A 36 -4.44 1.09 1.33
N GLU A 37 -5.13 0.85 0.21
CA GLU A 37 -6.52 1.25 0.01
C GLU A 37 -7.42 0.59 1.05
N PHE A 38 -7.31 -0.73 1.24
CA PHE A 38 -8.06 -1.46 2.25
C PHE A 38 -7.86 -0.87 3.65
N PHE A 39 -6.62 -0.59 4.06
CA PHE A 39 -6.36 0.03 5.36
C PHE A 39 -6.90 1.46 5.46
N LYS A 40 -6.89 2.23 4.36
CA LYS A 40 -7.48 3.57 4.31
C LYS A 40 -8.99 3.52 4.52
N TYR A 41 -9.68 2.61 3.84
CA TYR A 41 -11.13 2.39 3.99
C TYR A 41 -11.48 1.83 5.38
N ALA A 42 -10.75 0.83 5.87
CA ALA A 42 -10.95 0.24 7.19
C ALA A 42 -10.79 1.27 8.31
N LYS A 43 -9.75 2.12 8.22
CA LYS A 43 -9.52 3.21 9.17
C LYS A 43 -10.68 4.22 9.16
N GLN A 44 -11.20 4.58 7.97
CA GLN A 44 -12.36 5.47 7.86
C GLN A 44 -13.63 4.86 8.48
N LYS A 45 -13.83 3.56 8.34
CA LYS A 45 -14.98 2.84 8.93
C LYS A 45 -14.82 2.53 10.41
N GLY A 46 -13.74 2.98 11.06
CA GLY A 46 -13.47 2.67 12.47
C GLY A 46 -13.17 1.19 12.73
N ILE A 47 -12.93 0.40 11.68
CA ILE A 47 -12.60 -1.01 11.77
C ILE A 47 -11.16 -1.08 12.30
N LYS A 48 -11.03 -1.29 13.61
CA LYS A 48 -9.73 -1.60 14.21
C LYS A 48 -9.30 -2.97 13.67
N PRO A 49 -8.13 -3.10 13.02
CA PRO A 49 -7.63 -4.42 12.68
C PRO A 49 -7.54 -5.20 13.99
N LYS A 50 -8.16 -6.39 14.04
CA LYS A 50 -8.02 -7.28 15.19
C LYS A 50 -6.52 -7.48 15.41
N GLY A 51 -6.01 -6.93 16.50
CA GLY A 51 -4.62 -7.15 16.91
C GLY A 51 -4.38 -8.65 16.89
N ARG A 52 -3.28 -9.09 16.28
CA ARG A 52 -2.88 -10.49 16.41
C ARG A 52 -2.78 -10.75 17.90
N ALA A 53 -3.56 -11.69 18.41
CA ALA A 53 -3.31 -12.28 19.71
C ALA A 53 -1.93 -12.92 19.61
N THR A 54 -0.91 -12.19 20.06
CA THR A 54 0.36 -12.79 20.48
C THR A 54 0.00 -13.69 21.66
N ARG A 55 -0.01 -15.00 21.42
CA ARG A 55 0.20 -15.99 22.48
C ARG A 55 1.68 -16.06 22.79
#